data_AF-A0A9Q6N252-F1
#
_entry.id   AF-A0A9Q6N252-F1
#
_cell.length_a   1.000
_cell.length_b   1.000
_cell.length_c   1.000
_cell.angle_alpha   90.00
_cell.angle_beta   90.00
_cell.angle_gamma   90.00
#
_symmetry.space_group_name_H-M   'P 1'
#
loop_
_entity.id
_entity.type
_entity.pdbx_description
1 polymer ?
#
loop_
_entity_poly.entity_id
_entity_poly.type
_entity_poly.pdbx_seq_one_letter_code
_entity_poly.pdbx_strand_id
1 'polypeptide(L)'
;MTMKGQETRGFQSEVKQLLHLMIHSLYSNKEIFLRELISNASDAADKLRFRALSDVSLYEGDGDLRVRLSVDKDNRTITLSDNGIGMRRDEVIENLGTIAKSGTKAFLESLGSEQAKDSQLIGQFGVGFYSAFIVADKVSVRTRAAGAAEDEGVFWESAGEGEYTIADISKADRGTEITLHLREGEDEFLDSWRVRNIIGKYSDHIALPVEIETKDEESGTTTWEKINKAQALWTRSKSEISDEEYKEFYKHIAHDFSDPATWSHNRVEGKQEYTSLLYIPARAPFDMWNRDHKHGLKLYVQRVFIMDDAEQFMPNYLRFVRGLIDSNDLPLNVSREILQDSRVTQNLRGALTKRVLQMLEKLAKEDSEKYQTFWKEFGLVLKEGPAEDHANKETIAKLLRFATTQSESAAQTVSLEDYVSRMVEGQEKIYYITADSYAAAKSSPHLELFRKKGIEVLLLSDRIDEWMMSYLTEFDGKAFQSVSKADEALDKLADEETEAQKEAEKALEPFVERVKTLLGERVKEVRLTHRLTDTPAIVTTDANEMTTQMAKLFAAAGQDVPEVKYIFEINPDHQLVKRVADTQDEARFGEWIELLLDQALLAERGTLDDPNQFIRRMNQLLTA
;
A
#
# COMPACT_ATOMS: atom_id res chain seq x y z
N MET A 1 -8.06 -22.17 -47.39
CA MET A 1 -7.11 -21.11 -47.04
C MET A 1 -5.71 -21.61 -47.39
N THR A 2 -4.89 -20.84 -48.09
CA THR A 2 -3.56 -21.31 -48.51
C THR A 2 -2.56 -20.98 -47.40
N MET A 3 -2.25 -21.96 -46.55
CA MET A 3 -1.19 -21.84 -45.55
C MET A 3 0.17 -22.04 -46.22
N LYS A 4 1.11 -21.15 -45.95
CA LYS A 4 2.51 -21.24 -46.41
C LYS A 4 3.44 -21.34 -45.21
N GLY A 5 4.57 -22.03 -45.36
CA GLY A 5 5.60 -22.11 -44.30
C GLY A 5 5.07 -22.67 -42.97
N GLN A 6 4.19 -23.69 -43.05
CA GLN A 6 3.65 -24.35 -41.87
C GLN A 6 4.78 -25.03 -41.08
N GLU A 7 4.80 -24.79 -39.77
CA GLU A 7 5.81 -25.29 -38.85
C GLU A 7 5.15 -25.64 -37.51
N THR A 8 5.56 -26.76 -36.91
CA THR A 8 5.15 -27.13 -35.55
C THR A 8 6.32 -26.90 -34.60
N ARG A 9 6.07 -26.21 -33.50
CA ARG A 9 7.07 -25.84 -32.49
C ARG A 9 6.61 -26.28 -31.11
N GLY A 10 7.56 -26.69 -30.28
CA GLY A 10 7.34 -26.85 -28.84
C GLY A 10 7.36 -25.50 -28.14
N PHE A 11 6.62 -25.38 -27.03
CA PHE A 11 6.77 -24.21 -26.17
C PHE A 11 8.12 -24.24 -25.44
N GLN A 12 8.66 -23.07 -25.11
CA GLN A 12 10.01 -22.94 -24.54
C GLN A 12 10.13 -23.32 -23.04
N SER A 13 9.04 -23.55 -22.32
CA SER A 13 9.01 -23.87 -20.87
C SER A 13 8.14 -25.11 -20.55
N GLU A 14 8.07 -25.57 -19.29
CA GLU A 14 7.22 -26.71 -18.84
C GLU A 14 5.70 -26.41 -18.92
N VAL A 15 5.25 -26.12 -20.13
CA VAL A 15 3.93 -25.60 -20.48
C VAL A 15 2.81 -26.55 -20.09
N LYS A 16 3.02 -27.85 -20.24
CA LYS A 16 2.01 -28.86 -19.89
C LYS A 16 1.65 -28.84 -18.40
N GLN A 17 2.63 -28.65 -17.51
CA GLN A 17 2.38 -28.60 -16.06
C GLN A 17 1.79 -27.25 -15.63
N LEU A 18 2.27 -26.14 -16.20
CA LEU A 18 1.75 -24.80 -15.91
C LEU A 18 0.32 -24.59 -16.42
N LEU A 19 0.01 -25.04 -17.65
CA LEU A 19 -1.35 -25.01 -18.18
C LEU A 19 -2.28 -25.88 -17.34
N HIS A 20 -1.83 -27.08 -16.95
CA HIS A 20 -2.62 -27.95 -16.07
C HIS A 20 -2.91 -27.28 -14.71
N LEU A 21 -1.92 -26.59 -14.11
CA LEU A 21 -2.12 -25.83 -12.88
C LEU A 21 -3.08 -24.64 -13.08
N MET A 22 -2.96 -23.91 -14.20
CA MET A 22 -3.87 -22.81 -14.52
C MET A 22 -5.30 -23.29 -14.72
N ILE A 23 -5.50 -24.38 -15.47
CA ILE A 23 -6.80 -24.97 -15.77
C ILE A 23 -7.47 -25.53 -14.51
N HIS A 24 -6.70 -26.11 -13.58
CA HIS A 24 -7.26 -26.84 -12.44
C HIS A 24 -7.09 -26.17 -11.06
N SER A 25 -6.31 -25.10 -10.91
CA SER A 25 -5.95 -24.57 -9.58
C SER A 25 -5.98 -23.05 -9.44
N LEU A 26 -5.85 -22.26 -10.51
CA LEU A 26 -5.77 -20.79 -10.40
C LEU A 26 -7.10 -20.05 -10.58
N TYR A 27 -8.06 -20.63 -11.31
CA TYR A 27 -9.34 -19.99 -11.57
C TYR A 27 -10.51 -20.83 -11.05
N SER A 28 -11.23 -20.31 -10.08
CA SER A 28 -12.45 -20.92 -9.53
C SER A 28 -13.69 -20.66 -10.39
N ASN A 29 -13.67 -19.63 -11.25
CA ASN A 29 -14.74 -19.31 -12.19
C ASN A 29 -14.23 -19.38 -13.63
N LYS A 30 -14.84 -20.25 -14.44
CA LYS A 30 -14.46 -20.46 -15.84
C LYS A 30 -14.77 -19.26 -16.73
N GLU A 31 -15.77 -18.43 -16.41
CA GLU A 31 -16.18 -17.25 -17.19
C GLU A 31 -15.06 -16.23 -17.42
N ILE A 32 -13.98 -16.33 -16.64
CA ILE A 32 -12.83 -15.43 -16.66
C ILE A 32 -12.12 -15.36 -18.01
N PHE A 33 -12.22 -16.40 -18.85
CA PHE A 33 -11.55 -16.43 -20.15
C PHE A 33 -12.01 -15.26 -21.03
N LEU A 34 -13.30 -14.91 -21.01
CA LEU A 34 -13.82 -13.78 -21.77
C LEU A 34 -13.27 -12.45 -21.26
N ARG A 35 -13.15 -12.29 -19.94
CA ARG A 35 -12.52 -11.09 -19.34
C ARG A 35 -11.09 -10.92 -19.87
N GLU A 36 -10.28 -11.97 -19.82
CA GLU A 36 -8.88 -11.91 -20.26
C GLU A 36 -8.76 -11.61 -21.76
N LEU A 37 -9.55 -12.30 -22.60
CA LEU A 37 -9.50 -12.10 -24.05
C LEU A 37 -9.98 -10.72 -24.48
N ILE A 38 -11.06 -10.20 -23.88
CA ILE A 38 -11.54 -8.85 -24.16
C ILE A 38 -10.54 -7.80 -23.65
N SER A 39 -9.89 -8.03 -22.51
CA SER A 39 -8.84 -7.14 -22.00
C SER A 39 -7.65 -7.06 -22.97
N ASN A 40 -7.22 -8.20 -23.51
CA ASN A 40 -6.15 -8.24 -24.53
C ASN A 40 -6.55 -7.48 -25.81
N ALA A 41 -7.81 -7.59 -26.24
CA ALA A 41 -8.33 -6.82 -27.38
C ALA A 41 -8.35 -5.31 -27.10
N SER A 42 -8.72 -4.90 -25.88
CA SER A 42 -8.65 -3.49 -25.45
C SER A 42 -7.21 -2.97 -25.45
N ASP A 43 -6.26 -3.71 -24.90
CA ASP A 43 -4.83 -3.37 -24.93
C ASP A 43 -4.33 -3.23 -26.38
N ALA A 44 -4.75 -4.12 -27.27
CA ALA A 44 -4.37 -4.06 -28.69
C ALA A 44 -4.94 -2.81 -29.39
N ALA A 45 -6.17 -2.42 -29.07
CA ALA A 45 -6.79 -1.20 -29.57
C ALA A 45 -6.09 0.06 -29.04
N ASP A 46 -5.77 0.10 -27.75
CA ASP A 46 -5.09 1.25 -27.15
C ASP A 46 -3.64 1.39 -27.63
N LYS A 47 -2.92 0.29 -27.85
CA LYS A 47 -1.60 0.31 -28.53
C LYS A 47 -1.70 0.91 -29.93
N LEU A 48 -2.74 0.57 -30.69
CA LEU A 48 -2.97 1.13 -32.01
C LEU A 48 -3.28 2.63 -31.93
N ARG A 49 -4.20 3.05 -31.05
CA ARG A 49 -4.49 4.48 -30.81
C ARG A 49 -3.23 5.26 -30.50
N PHE A 50 -2.41 4.71 -29.62
CA PHE A 50 -1.17 5.34 -29.19
C PHE A 50 -0.16 5.48 -30.32
N ARG A 51 0.08 4.45 -31.14
CA ARG A 51 0.95 4.57 -32.32
C ARG A 51 0.37 5.52 -33.36
N ALA A 52 -0.94 5.52 -33.52
CA ALA A 52 -1.63 6.37 -34.49
C ALA A 52 -1.63 7.86 -34.14
N LEU A 53 -1.28 8.24 -32.89
CA LEU A 53 -0.98 9.63 -32.54
C LEU A 53 0.18 10.21 -33.36
N SER A 54 1.15 9.35 -33.73
CA SER A 54 2.32 9.73 -34.54
C SER A 54 2.15 9.36 -36.02
N ASP A 55 1.42 8.30 -36.33
CA ASP A 55 1.17 7.84 -37.71
C ASP A 55 -0.29 7.39 -37.93
N VAL A 56 -1.11 8.31 -38.43
CA VAL A 56 -2.54 8.09 -38.68
C VAL A 56 -2.78 7.01 -39.75
N SER A 57 -1.81 6.72 -40.62
CA SER A 57 -1.98 5.74 -41.69
C SER A 57 -2.20 4.31 -41.17
N LEU A 58 -1.79 4.02 -39.93
CA LEU A 58 -1.99 2.74 -39.26
C LEU A 58 -3.47 2.36 -39.06
N TYR A 59 -4.40 3.31 -39.16
CA TYR A 59 -5.83 2.99 -39.15
C TYR A 59 -6.33 2.36 -40.45
N GLU A 60 -5.56 2.42 -41.55
CA GLU A 60 -5.92 1.77 -42.83
C GLU A 60 -7.35 2.09 -43.32
N GLY A 61 -7.86 3.28 -43.00
CA GLY A 61 -9.23 3.72 -43.35
C GLY A 61 -10.35 3.25 -42.43
N ASP A 62 -10.06 2.42 -41.42
CA ASP A 62 -11.01 1.94 -40.40
C ASP A 62 -10.61 2.50 -39.03
N GLY A 63 -11.19 3.64 -38.65
CA GLY A 63 -10.91 4.30 -37.35
C GLY A 63 -11.74 3.77 -36.17
N ASP A 64 -12.80 3.01 -36.46
CA ASP A 64 -13.75 2.55 -35.45
C ASP A 64 -13.23 1.26 -34.81
N LEU A 65 -12.45 1.41 -33.74
CA LEU A 65 -11.94 0.26 -32.98
C LEU A 65 -13.07 -0.44 -32.24
N ARG A 66 -13.11 -1.77 -32.33
CA ARG A 66 -14.09 -2.64 -31.66
C ARG A 66 -13.49 -4.03 -31.41
N VAL A 67 -14.16 -4.78 -30.54
CA VAL A 67 -14.02 -6.23 -30.44
C VAL A 67 -15.38 -6.88 -30.71
N ARG A 68 -15.36 -7.93 -31.51
CA ARG A 68 -16.53 -8.67 -32.00
C ARG A 68 -16.47 -10.10 -31.52
N LEU A 69 -17.61 -10.63 -31.08
CA LEU A 69 -17.73 -12.00 -30.64
C LEU A 69 -18.86 -12.71 -31.37
N SER A 70 -18.55 -13.84 -31.99
CA SER A 70 -19.53 -14.73 -32.63
C SER A 70 -19.50 -16.12 -32.02
N VAL A 71 -20.63 -16.80 -32.10
CA VAL A 71 -20.83 -18.15 -31.56
C VAL A 71 -21.34 -19.05 -32.68
N ASP A 72 -20.66 -20.18 -32.87
CA ASP A 72 -21.04 -21.21 -33.82
C ASP A 72 -21.37 -22.50 -33.06
N LYS A 73 -22.68 -22.78 -32.95
CA LYS A 73 -23.18 -23.97 -32.24
C LYS A 73 -22.88 -25.27 -33.00
N ASP A 74 -22.85 -25.22 -34.32
CA ASP A 74 -22.67 -26.42 -35.15
C ASP A 74 -21.22 -26.91 -35.06
N ASN A 75 -20.27 -25.98 -35.09
CA ASN A 75 -18.84 -26.28 -34.95
C ASN A 75 -18.34 -26.22 -33.50
N ARG A 76 -19.22 -25.90 -32.54
CA ARG A 76 -18.92 -25.72 -31.11
C ARG A 76 -17.76 -24.73 -30.88
N THR A 77 -17.84 -23.56 -31.51
CA THR A 77 -16.79 -22.54 -31.39
C THR A 77 -17.30 -21.18 -30.91
N ILE A 78 -16.41 -20.46 -30.23
CA ILE A 78 -16.54 -19.02 -29.95
C ILE A 78 -15.40 -18.32 -30.66
N THR A 79 -15.69 -17.29 -31.45
CA THR A 79 -14.66 -16.49 -32.11
C THR A 79 -14.71 -15.06 -31.59
N LEU A 80 -13.57 -14.57 -31.09
CA LEU A 80 -13.36 -13.19 -30.67
C LEU A 80 -12.41 -12.51 -31.65
N SER A 81 -12.82 -11.39 -32.25
CA SER A 81 -12.04 -10.65 -33.25
C SER A 81 -11.95 -9.17 -32.89
N ASP A 82 -10.74 -8.65 -32.77
CA ASP A 82 -10.45 -7.23 -32.61
C ASP A 82 -9.78 -6.66 -33.87
N ASN A 83 -9.98 -5.36 -34.12
CA ASN A 83 -9.27 -4.61 -35.15
C ASN A 83 -8.16 -3.70 -34.57
N GLY A 84 -7.52 -4.15 -33.49
CA GLY A 84 -6.40 -3.48 -32.84
C GLY A 84 -5.09 -3.60 -33.62
N ILE A 85 -3.97 -3.45 -32.93
CA ILE A 85 -2.64 -3.38 -33.56
C ILE A 85 -2.19 -4.68 -34.25
N GLY A 86 -2.74 -5.84 -33.86
CA GLY A 86 -2.35 -7.16 -34.37
C GLY A 86 -0.92 -7.59 -33.99
N MET A 87 -0.46 -8.72 -34.54
CA MET A 87 0.88 -9.26 -34.29
C MET A 87 1.55 -9.71 -35.60
N ARG A 88 2.88 -9.56 -35.68
CA ARG A 88 3.74 -10.17 -36.70
C ARG A 88 4.13 -11.60 -36.30
N ARG A 89 4.69 -12.37 -37.24
CA ARG A 89 5.06 -13.79 -37.02
C ARG A 89 5.96 -13.98 -35.80
N ASP A 90 6.98 -13.14 -35.66
CA ASP A 90 7.92 -13.22 -34.54
C ASP A 90 7.24 -12.88 -33.21
N GLU A 91 6.34 -11.88 -33.20
CA GLU A 91 5.54 -11.53 -32.02
C GLU A 91 4.59 -12.68 -31.64
N VAL A 92 4.02 -13.41 -32.60
CA VAL A 92 3.20 -14.59 -32.32
C VAL A 92 4.03 -15.70 -31.67
N ILE A 93 5.20 -16.01 -32.23
CA ILE A 93 6.14 -17.00 -31.65
C ILE A 93 6.56 -16.60 -30.23
N GLU A 94 6.89 -15.32 -30.05
CA GLU A 94 7.41 -14.81 -28.80
C GLU A 94 6.34 -14.71 -27.71
N ASN A 95 5.15 -14.23 -28.05
CA ASN A 95 4.11 -13.87 -27.09
C ASN A 95 3.09 -14.99 -26.86
N LEU A 96 2.72 -15.73 -27.92
CA LEU A 96 1.79 -16.87 -27.82
C LEU A 96 2.52 -18.21 -27.73
N GLY A 97 3.79 -18.29 -28.14
CA GLY A 97 4.61 -19.50 -28.06
C GLY A 97 5.44 -19.62 -26.77
N THR A 98 5.40 -18.63 -25.89
CA THR A 98 6.12 -18.62 -24.61
C THR A 98 5.16 -18.26 -23.47
N ILE A 99 5.02 -19.16 -22.48
CA ILE A 99 4.22 -18.88 -21.27
C ILE A 99 4.99 -17.92 -20.36
N ALA A 100 4.26 -17.03 -19.70
CA ALA A 100 4.79 -15.97 -18.84
C ALA A 100 5.60 -14.91 -19.59
N LYS A 101 5.40 -14.80 -20.91
CA LYS A 101 5.95 -13.75 -21.76
C LYS A 101 4.80 -12.98 -22.38
N SER A 102 4.87 -11.66 -22.28
CA SER A 102 3.82 -10.78 -22.77
C SER A 102 4.37 -9.86 -23.85
N GLY A 103 3.75 -9.86 -25.03
CA GLY A 103 4.03 -8.88 -26.08
C GLY A 103 3.60 -7.47 -25.72
N THR A 104 2.67 -7.38 -24.78
CA THR A 104 2.34 -6.14 -24.10
C THR A 104 3.52 -5.67 -23.27
N LYS A 105 4.15 -6.54 -22.48
CA LYS A 105 5.40 -6.23 -21.78
C LYS A 105 6.58 -5.92 -22.72
N ALA A 106 6.78 -6.70 -23.78
CA ALA A 106 7.84 -6.47 -24.77
C ALA A 106 7.62 -5.17 -25.56
N PHE A 107 6.36 -4.84 -25.89
CA PHE A 107 6.01 -3.55 -26.47
C PHE A 107 6.43 -2.41 -25.53
N LEU A 108 6.12 -2.52 -24.24
CA LEU A 108 6.55 -1.58 -23.21
C LEU A 108 8.09 -1.46 -23.17
N GLU A 109 8.81 -2.59 -23.17
CA GLU A 109 10.27 -2.67 -23.26
C GLU A 109 10.86 -2.02 -24.53
N SER A 110 10.19 -2.18 -25.68
CA SER A 110 10.60 -1.63 -26.97
C SER A 110 10.43 -0.11 -27.08
N LEU A 111 9.72 0.52 -26.14
CA LEU A 111 9.65 1.98 -26.04
C LEU A 111 11.00 2.58 -25.57
N GLY A 112 11.96 1.77 -25.13
CA GLY A 112 13.28 2.20 -24.66
C GLY A 112 13.46 1.89 -23.17
N SER A 113 14.70 1.66 -22.70
CA SER A 113 15.00 1.09 -21.37
C SER A 113 14.50 1.90 -20.16
N GLU A 114 14.18 3.19 -20.34
CA GLU A 114 13.56 4.04 -19.32
C GLU A 114 12.05 4.20 -19.53
N GLN A 115 11.56 4.23 -20.77
CA GLN A 115 10.13 4.32 -21.12
C GLN A 115 9.36 3.02 -20.84
N ALA A 116 10.09 1.90 -20.81
CA ALA A 116 9.62 0.57 -20.43
C ALA A 116 9.29 0.41 -18.95
N LYS A 117 9.88 1.24 -18.10
CA LYS A 117 9.71 1.12 -16.65
C LYS A 117 8.36 1.68 -16.19
N ASP A 118 7.76 2.60 -16.94
CA ASP A 118 6.66 3.44 -16.44
C ASP A 118 5.30 3.14 -17.10
N SER A 119 5.23 2.26 -18.08
CA SER A 119 3.98 1.89 -18.72
C SER A 119 3.72 0.40 -18.54
N GLN A 120 2.51 0.08 -18.09
CA GLN A 120 2.10 -1.22 -17.57
C GLN A 120 0.67 -1.50 -18.07
N LEU A 121 0.55 -1.64 -19.39
CA LEU A 121 -0.64 -2.17 -20.06
C LEU A 121 -1.09 -3.49 -19.41
N ILE A 122 -2.40 -3.78 -19.41
CA ILE A 122 -3.07 -4.72 -18.47
C ILE A 122 -2.50 -6.14 -18.54
N GLY A 123 -2.25 -6.66 -19.74
CA GLY A 123 -1.80 -8.05 -19.94
C GLY A 123 -0.30 -8.28 -19.69
N GLN A 124 0.22 -8.15 -18.47
CA GLN A 124 1.68 -8.22 -18.21
C GLN A 124 2.23 -9.59 -17.86
N PHE A 125 1.41 -10.42 -17.21
CA PHE A 125 1.85 -11.72 -16.72
C PHE A 125 2.11 -12.72 -17.85
N GLY A 126 1.60 -12.48 -19.06
CA GLY A 126 1.78 -13.40 -20.20
C GLY A 126 1.08 -14.75 -20.00
N VAL A 127 0.05 -14.79 -19.15
CA VAL A 127 -0.75 -16.00 -18.88
C VAL A 127 -2.23 -15.86 -19.25
N GLY A 128 -2.78 -14.63 -19.29
CA GLY A 128 -4.21 -14.38 -19.51
C GLY A 128 -4.78 -15.03 -20.78
N PHE A 129 -4.03 -15.03 -21.89
CA PHE A 129 -4.42 -15.72 -23.13
C PHE A 129 -4.73 -17.22 -22.91
N TYR A 130 -3.93 -17.90 -22.08
CA TYR A 130 -4.06 -19.33 -21.85
C TYR A 130 -5.25 -19.70 -20.96
N SER A 131 -5.92 -18.72 -20.32
CA SER A 131 -7.23 -18.95 -19.69
C SER A 131 -8.27 -19.47 -20.70
N ALA A 132 -8.08 -19.25 -22.00
CA ALA A 132 -8.91 -19.85 -23.06
C ALA A 132 -8.96 -21.39 -22.97
N PHE A 133 -7.87 -22.05 -22.58
CA PHE A 133 -7.80 -23.51 -22.47
C PHE A 133 -8.58 -24.09 -21.27
N ILE A 134 -9.10 -23.24 -20.37
CA ILE A 134 -10.03 -23.65 -19.30
C ILE A 134 -11.31 -24.22 -19.93
N VAL A 135 -11.78 -23.61 -21.02
CA VAL A 135 -13.04 -23.97 -21.70
C VAL A 135 -12.82 -24.59 -23.08
N ALA A 136 -11.64 -24.40 -23.68
CA ALA A 136 -11.30 -24.89 -25.01
C ALA A 136 -10.31 -26.07 -24.98
N ASP A 137 -10.49 -27.06 -25.87
CA ASP A 137 -9.50 -28.10 -26.13
C ASP A 137 -8.50 -27.69 -27.21
N LYS A 138 -8.88 -26.75 -28.07
CA LYS A 138 -8.04 -26.20 -29.12
C LYS A 138 -8.32 -24.72 -29.30
N VAL A 139 -7.27 -23.93 -29.48
CA VAL A 139 -7.34 -22.49 -29.74
C VAL A 139 -6.63 -22.20 -31.05
N SER A 140 -7.31 -21.51 -31.96
CA SER A 140 -6.78 -21.04 -33.24
C SER A 140 -6.72 -19.52 -33.24
N VAL A 141 -5.63 -18.94 -33.73
CA VAL A 141 -5.42 -17.50 -33.81
C VAL A 141 -5.04 -17.13 -35.24
N ARG A 142 -5.68 -16.09 -35.77
CA ARG A 142 -5.38 -15.48 -37.06
C ARG A 142 -5.16 -13.99 -36.85
N THR A 143 -3.96 -13.50 -37.14
CA THR A 143 -3.59 -12.11 -36.83
C THR A 143 -2.80 -11.47 -37.95
N ARG A 144 -2.91 -10.16 -38.08
CA ARG A 144 -2.15 -9.35 -39.03
C ARG A 144 -1.91 -7.98 -38.43
N ALA A 145 -0.63 -7.62 -38.28
CA ALA A 145 -0.25 -6.34 -37.67
C ALA A 145 -0.65 -5.15 -38.55
N ALA A 146 -1.02 -4.02 -37.93
CA ALA A 146 -1.28 -2.79 -38.65
C ALA A 146 -0.02 -2.32 -39.41
N GLY A 147 -0.18 -1.90 -40.67
CA GLY A 147 0.93 -1.54 -41.55
C GLY A 147 1.71 -2.73 -42.13
N ALA A 148 1.34 -3.97 -41.81
CA ALA A 148 1.82 -5.17 -42.51
C ALA A 148 0.98 -5.44 -43.78
N ALA A 149 1.58 -6.08 -44.78
CA ALA A 149 0.85 -6.43 -46.01
C ALA A 149 -0.16 -7.56 -45.75
N GLU A 150 -1.19 -7.67 -46.61
CA GLU A 150 -2.25 -8.68 -46.43
C GLU A 150 -1.73 -10.12 -46.44
N ASP A 151 -0.63 -10.41 -47.13
CA ASP A 151 0.01 -11.72 -47.19
C ASP A 151 1.02 -11.98 -46.06
N GLU A 152 1.24 -11.02 -45.16
CA GLU A 152 2.02 -11.16 -43.93
C GLU A 152 1.16 -11.57 -42.71
N GLY A 153 -0.06 -12.07 -42.95
CA GLY A 153 -0.90 -12.61 -41.89
C GLY A 153 -0.32 -13.90 -41.29
N VAL A 154 -0.66 -14.16 -40.03
CA VAL A 154 -0.11 -15.29 -39.27
C VAL A 154 -1.25 -16.13 -38.71
N PHE A 155 -1.13 -17.44 -38.89
CA PHE A 155 -1.96 -18.46 -38.27
C PHE A 155 -1.18 -19.12 -37.15
N TRP A 156 -1.83 -19.33 -36.01
CA TRP A 156 -1.32 -20.08 -34.86
C TRP A 156 -2.42 -21.03 -34.35
N GLU A 157 -2.08 -22.26 -33.99
CA GLU A 157 -3.03 -23.22 -33.42
C GLU A 157 -2.35 -24.08 -32.35
N SER A 158 -3.02 -24.31 -31.23
CA SER A 158 -2.54 -25.22 -30.18
C SER A 158 -3.68 -25.93 -29.47
N ALA A 159 -3.42 -27.16 -29.03
CA ALA A 159 -4.29 -27.93 -28.13
C ALA A 159 -3.95 -27.72 -26.64
N GLY A 160 -2.97 -26.87 -26.32
CA GLY A 160 -2.52 -26.65 -24.93
C GLY A 160 -1.70 -27.82 -24.36
N GLU A 161 -1.21 -28.73 -25.21
CA GLU A 161 -0.50 -29.95 -24.77
C GLU A 161 1.04 -29.86 -24.83
N GLY A 162 1.59 -28.67 -25.07
CA GLY A 162 3.04 -28.44 -25.12
C GLY A 162 3.64 -28.18 -26.51
N GLU A 163 2.80 -28.14 -27.55
CA GLU A 163 3.19 -27.74 -28.91
C GLU A 163 2.14 -26.81 -29.54
N TYR A 164 2.57 -26.03 -30.55
CA TYR A 164 1.70 -25.22 -31.39
C TYR A 164 2.17 -25.24 -32.85
N THR A 165 1.23 -25.03 -33.77
CA THR A 165 1.50 -24.90 -35.20
C THR A 165 1.41 -23.45 -35.61
N ILE A 166 2.35 -22.98 -36.44
CA ILE A 166 2.37 -21.63 -37.00
C ILE A 166 2.50 -21.67 -38.53
N ALA A 167 1.79 -20.80 -39.24
CA ALA A 167 1.86 -20.69 -40.69
C ALA A 167 1.62 -19.26 -41.16
N ASP A 168 2.14 -18.90 -42.33
CA ASP A 168 1.80 -17.64 -42.99
C ASP A 168 0.48 -17.81 -43.74
N ILE A 169 -0.39 -16.81 -43.62
CA ILE A 169 -1.72 -16.74 -44.24
C ILE A 169 -1.96 -15.36 -44.84
N SER A 170 -2.89 -15.28 -45.78
CA SER A 170 -3.42 -13.98 -46.20
C SER A 170 -4.60 -13.56 -45.32
N LYS A 171 -4.55 -12.34 -44.77
CA LYS A 171 -5.61 -11.73 -43.97
C LYS A 171 -5.75 -10.25 -44.37
N ALA A 172 -6.85 -9.94 -45.06
CA ALA A 172 -7.11 -8.62 -45.63
C ALA A 172 -7.36 -7.53 -44.57
N ASP A 173 -7.89 -7.90 -43.41
CA ASP A 173 -8.23 -7.00 -42.29
C ASP A 173 -7.20 -7.11 -41.13
N ARG A 174 -6.98 -6.02 -40.39
CA ARG A 174 -5.94 -5.95 -39.35
C ARG A 174 -6.47 -6.49 -38.01
N GLY A 175 -5.58 -6.65 -37.05
CA GLY A 175 -5.91 -7.10 -35.70
C GLY A 175 -5.89 -8.61 -35.59
N THR A 176 -6.62 -9.16 -34.62
CA THR A 176 -6.52 -10.56 -34.23
C THR A 176 -7.90 -11.22 -34.16
N GLU A 177 -7.99 -12.45 -34.64
CA GLU A 177 -9.15 -13.35 -34.52
C GLU A 177 -8.71 -14.58 -33.71
N ILE A 178 -9.40 -14.85 -32.60
CA ILE A 178 -9.14 -15.97 -31.70
C ILE A 178 -10.39 -16.86 -31.69
N THR A 179 -10.25 -18.07 -32.22
CA THR A 179 -11.30 -19.09 -32.26
C THR A 179 -11.02 -20.16 -31.21
N LEU A 180 -11.95 -20.30 -30.27
CA LEU A 180 -11.94 -21.29 -29.20
C LEU A 180 -12.82 -22.46 -29.64
N HIS A 181 -12.24 -23.66 -29.74
CA HIS A 181 -12.97 -24.90 -29.91
C HIS A 181 -13.33 -25.43 -28.53
N LEU A 182 -14.61 -25.39 -28.17
CA LEU A 182 -15.03 -25.67 -26.81
C LEU A 182 -14.99 -27.17 -26.48
N ARG A 183 -14.53 -27.47 -25.27
CA ARG A 183 -14.57 -28.83 -24.70
C ARG A 183 -16.00 -29.34 -24.61
N GLU A 184 -16.15 -30.66 -24.61
CA GLU A 184 -17.41 -31.30 -24.27
C GLU A 184 -17.82 -30.94 -22.82
N GLY A 185 -19.06 -30.48 -22.64
CA GLY A 185 -19.59 -30.05 -21.34
C GLY A 185 -19.54 -28.54 -21.07
N GLU A 186 -18.88 -27.76 -21.93
CA GLU A 186 -18.80 -26.28 -21.80
C GLU A 186 -19.84 -25.55 -22.69
N ASP A 187 -20.91 -26.24 -23.07
CA ASP A 187 -21.94 -25.76 -24.00
C ASP A 187 -22.69 -24.52 -23.49
N GLU A 188 -22.61 -24.21 -22.19
CA GLU A 188 -23.17 -22.99 -21.63
C GLU A 188 -22.60 -21.73 -22.29
N PHE A 189 -21.35 -21.75 -22.77
CA PHE A 189 -20.75 -20.61 -23.46
C PHE A 189 -21.13 -20.53 -24.94
N LEU A 190 -21.85 -21.53 -25.49
CA LEU A 190 -22.49 -21.45 -26.80
C LEU A 190 -23.86 -20.76 -26.75
N ASP A 191 -24.34 -20.39 -25.56
CA ASP A 191 -25.53 -19.56 -25.40
C ASP A 191 -25.17 -18.06 -25.46
N SER A 192 -25.66 -17.38 -26.50
CA SER A 192 -25.45 -15.95 -26.70
C SER A 192 -25.95 -15.11 -25.51
N TRP A 193 -26.99 -15.55 -24.79
CA TRP A 193 -27.47 -14.84 -23.60
C TRP A 193 -26.50 -14.96 -22.43
N ARG A 194 -25.97 -16.16 -22.19
CA ARG A 194 -24.90 -16.40 -21.20
C ARG A 194 -23.67 -15.53 -21.49
N VAL A 195 -23.20 -15.53 -22.74
CA VAL A 195 -22.02 -14.75 -23.15
C VAL A 195 -22.28 -13.25 -23.01
N ARG A 196 -23.47 -12.77 -23.39
CA ARG A 196 -23.89 -11.38 -23.16
C ARG A 196 -23.81 -10.98 -21.70
N ASN A 197 -24.29 -11.81 -20.78
CA ASN A 197 -24.24 -11.53 -19.36
C ASN A 197 -22.80 -11.46 -18.84
N ILE A 198 -21.92 -12.36 -19.31
CA ILE A 198 -20.51 -12.36 -18.93
C ILE A 198 -19.82 -11.08 -19.42
N ILE A 199 -20.07 -10.66 -20.67
CA ILE A 199 -19.54 -9.41 -21.22
C ILE A 199 -20.06 -8.20 -20.44
N GLY A 200 -21.37 -8.14 -20.15
CA GLY A 200 -21.94 -7.06 -19.35
C GLY A 200 -21.33 -6.97 -17.96
N LYS A 201 -20.98 -8.12 -17.35
CA LYS A 201 -20.32 -8.17 -16.04
C LYS A 201 -18.88 -7.67 -16.07
N TYR A 202 -18.08 -8.10 -17.05
CA TYR A 202 -16.62 -7.89 -17.03
C TYR A 202 -16.11 -6.84 -18.03
N SER A 203 -16.93 -6.29 -18.91
CA SER A 203 -16.48 -5.38 -19.98
C SER A 203 -17.21 -4.03 -20.01
N ASP A 204 -18.13 -3.79 -19.08
CA ASP A 204 -18.86 -2.52 -18.96
C ASP A 204 -17.98 -1.32 -18.59
N HIS A 205 -16.79 -1.59 -18.05
CA HIS A 205 -15.78 -0.58 -17.71
C HIS A 205 -14.76 -0.35 -18.84
N ILE A 206 -14.81 -1.13 -19.92
CA ILE A 206 -13.89 -1.05 -21.06
C ILE A 206 -14.41 -0.02 -22.06
N ALA A 207 -13.54 0.88 -22.52
CA ALA A 207 -13.89 1.95 -23.46
C ALA A 207 -13.97 1.48 -24.94
N LEU A 208 -13.54 0.24 -25.22
CA LEU A 208 -13.69 -0.39 -26.53
C LEU A 208 -15.11 -0.98 -26.68
N PRO A 209 -15.84 -0.70 -27.77
CA PRO A 209 -17.09 -1.39 -28.09
C PRO A 209 -16.90 -2.90 -28.18
N VAL A 210 -17.69 -3.64 -27.38
CA VAL A 210 -17.80 -5.10 -27.42
C VAL A 210 -19.12 -5.45 -28.09
N GLU A 211 -19.05 -6.07 -29.26
CA GLU A 211 -20.19 -6.41 -30.09
C GLU A 211 -20.39 -7.94 -30.14
N ILE A 212 -21.63 -8.41 -30.05
CA ILE A 212 -22.00 -9.81 -30.28
C ILE A 212 -22.74 -9.95 -31.61
N GLU A 213 -22.45 -11.04 -32.33
CA GLU A 213 -23.20 -11.44 -33.51
C GLU A 213 -24.64 -11.85 -33.13
N THR A 214 -25.63 -11.14 -33.69
CA THR A 214 -27.05 -11.47 -33.58
C THR A 214 -27.59 -11.80 -34.97
N LYS A 215 -28.07 -13.04 -35.15
CA LYS A 215 -28.73 -13.49 -36.38
C LYS A 215 -30.23 -13.28 -36.23
N ASP A 216 -30.83 -12.58 -37.17
CA ASP A 216 -32.28 -12.44 -37.28
C ASP A 216 -32.84 -13.62 -38.09
N GLU A 217 -33.62 -14.48 -37.43
CA GLU A 217 -34.21 -15.67 -38.04
C GLU A 217 -35.28 -15.36 -39.11
N GLU A 218 -35.92 -14.18 -39.06
CA GLU A 218 -36.97 -13.78 -40.01
C GLU A 218 -36.37 -13.15 -41.28
N SER A 219 -35.33 -12.33 -41.14
CA SER A 219 -34.70 -11.63 -42.28
C SER A 219 -33.46 -12.34 -42.83
N GLY A 220 -32.92 -13.33 -42.13
CA GLY A 220 -31.66 -14.00 -42.48
C GLY A 220 -30.43 -13.08 -42.41
N THR A 221 -30.57 -11.88 -41.85
CA THR A 221 -29.50 -10.90 -41.75
C THR A 221 -28.71 -11.09 -40.46
N THR A 222 -27.40 -10.85 -40.54
CA THR A 222 -26.50 -10.88 -39.39
C THR A 222 -26.16 -9.45 -38.98
N THR A 223 -26.37 -9.12 -37.72
CA THR A 223 -26.09 -7.80 -37.15
C THR A 223 -25.13 -7.91 -35.98
N TRP A 224 -24.42 -6.82 -35.68
CA TRP A 224 -23.51 -6.73 -34.56
C TRP A 224 -24.13 -5.83 -33.50
N GLU A 225 -24.48 -6.39 -32.36
CA GLU A 225 -25.09 -5.66 -31.26
C GLU A 225 -24.04 -5.31 -30.21
N LYS A 226 -23.86 -4.02 -29.95
CA LYS A 226 -22.97 -3.53 -28.88
C LYS A 226 -23.56 -3.87 -27.52
N ILE A 227 -22.83 -4.65 -26.73
CA ILE A 227 -23.26 -5.13 -25.41
C ILE A 227 -22.83 -4.20 -24.29
N ASN A 228 -21.58 -3.72 -24.32
CA ASN A 228 -21.07 -2.84 -23.29
C ASN A 228 -21.41 -1.38 -23.56
N LYS A 229 -21.30 -0.55 -22.52
CA LYS A 229 -21.53 0.91 -22.64
C LYS A 229 -20.49 1.59 -23.56
N ALA A 230 -19.31 0.99 -23.71
CA ALA A 230 -18.18 1.52 -24.50
C ALA A 230 -17.79 2.95 -24.08
N GLN A 231 -17.90 3.22 -22.78
CA GLN A 231 -17.51 4.48 -22.17
C GLN A 231 -16.62 4.16 -20.97
N ALA A 232 -15.51 4.87 -20.86
CA ALA A 232 -14.64 4.75 -19.70
C ALA A 232 -15.44 5.03 -18.42
N LEU A 233 -15.34 4.13 -17.43
CA LEU A 233 -16.19 4.16 -16.23
C LEU A 233 -16.16 5.51 -15.51
N TRP A 234 -14.98 6.13 -15.40
CA TRP A 234 -14.80 7.43 -14.75
C TRP A 234 -15.47 8.59 -15.53
N THR A 235 -15.85 8.41 -16.79
CA THR A 235 -16.52 9.47 -17.57
C THR A 235 -18.04 9.50 -17.38
N ARG A 236 -18.62 8.44 -16.80
CA ARG A 236 -20.06 8.32 -16.53
C ARG A 236 -20.46 9.08 -15.27
N SER A 237 -21.74 9.46 -15.17
CA SER A 237 -22.24 10.10 -13.95
C SER A 237 -22.17 9.12 -12.77
N LYS A 238 -21.80 9.61 -11.58
CA LYS A 238 -21.73 8.78 -10.36
C LYS A 238 -23.07 8.08 -10.05
N SER A 239 -24.19 8.69 -10.41
CA SER A 239 -25.54 8.15 -10.20
C SER A 239 -25.88 6.96 -11.12
N GLU A 240 -25.11 6.78 -12.18
CA GLU A 240 -25.31 5.73 -13.19
C GLU A 240 -24.33 4.56 -13.00
N ILE A 241 -23.45 4.62 -12.00
CA ILE A 241 -22.44 3.60 -11.72
C ILE A 241 -22.81 2.93 -10.40
N SER A 242 -23.03 1.63 -10.46
CA SER A 242 -23.27 0.81 -9.27
C SER A 242 -21.99 0.55 -8.48
N ASP A 243 -22.12 0.21 -7.19
CA ASP A 243 -20.99 -0.18 -6.35
C ASP A 243 -20.22 -1.38 -6.92
N GLU A 244 -20.93 -2.35 -7.51
CA GLU A 244 -20.31 -3.53 -8.14
C GLU A 244 -19.43 -3.14 -9.33
N GLU A 245 -19.87 -2.18 -10.15
CA GLU A 245 -19.04 -1.67 -11.26
C GLU A 245 -17.77 -0.98 -10.76
N TYR A 246 -17.84 -0.22 -9.64
CA TYR A 246 -16.63 0.36 -9.03
C TYR A 246 -15.68 -0.72 -8.50
N LYS A 247 -16.20 -1.77 -7.89
CA LYS A 247 -15.40 -2.87 -7.32
C LYS A 247 -14.73 -3.70 -8.40
N GLU A 248 -15.46 -4.08 -9.44
CA GLU A 248 -14.90 -4.84 -10.56
C GLU A 248 -13.87 -4.01 -11.33
N PHE A 249 -14.10 -2.71 -11.47
CA PHE A 249 -13.10 -1.81 -12.05
C PHE A 249 -11.84 -1.71 -11.20
N TYR A 250 -11.96 -1.61 -9.88
CA TYR A 250 -10.80 -1.66 -8.96
C TYR A 250 -9.99 -2.95 -9.15
N LYS A 251 -10.65 -4.12 -9.08
CA LYS A 251 -9.99 -5.42 -9.23
C LYS A 251 -9.24 -5.51 -10.56
N HIS A 252 -9.85 -4.97 -11.62
CA HIS A 252 -9.25 -4.91 -12.93
C HIS A 252 -7.98 -4.03 -12.96
N ILE A 253 -8.05 -2.79 -12.46
CA ILE A 253 -6.92 -1.85 -12.56
C ILE A 253 -5.82 -2.07 -11.53
N ALA A 254 -6.16 -2.61 -10.35
CA ALA A 254 -5.22 -2.83 -9.25
C ALA A 254 -4.61 -4.24 -9.28
N HIS A 255 -5.08 -5.11 -10.18
CA HIS A 255 -4.73 -6.54 -10.21
C HIS A 255 -4.96 -7.25 -8.87
N ASP A 256 -6.01 -6.83 -8.15
CA ASP A 256 -6.43 -7.36 -6.87
C ASP A 256 -7.67 -8.24 -7.08
N PHE A 257 -7.79 -9.30 -6.28
CA PHE A 257 -8.96 -10.18 -6.29
C PHE A 257 -10.02 -9.74 -5.26
N SER A 258 -9.62 -8.92 -4.29
CA SER A 258 -10.47 -8.42 -3.23
C SER A 258 -11.16 -7.10 -3.60
N ASP A 259 -12.28 -6.81 -2.95
CA ASP A 259 -12.94 -5.51 -3.08
C ASP A 259 -12.09 -4.41 -2.41
N PRO A 260 -12.13 -3.16 -2.90
CA PRO A 260 -11.48 -2.04 -2.22
C PRO A 260 -12.18 -1.73 -0.89
N ALA A 261 -11.44 -1.18 0.08
CA ALA A 261 -12.01 -0.71 1.34
C ALA A 261 -12.96 0.48 1.13
N THR A 262 -12.59 1.41 0.24
CA THR A 262 -13.40 2.57 -0.14
C THR A 262 -12.88 3.20 -1.43
N TRP A 263 -13.66 4.13 -2.01
CA TRP A 263 -13.29 4.87 -3.21
C TRP A 263 -13.82 6.31 -3.23
N SER A 264 -13.19 7.14 -4.06
CA SER A 264 -13.59 8.51 -4.34
C SER A 264 -13.50 8.77 -5.84
N HIS A 265 -14.66 8.93 -6.46
CA HIS A 265 -14.78 9.35 -7.86
C HIS A 265 -15.05 10.86 -7.87
N ASN A 266 -14.27 11.68 -8.58
CA ASN A 266 -14.46 13.13 -8.67
C ASN A 266 -14.17 13.66 -10.07
N ARG A 267 -15.04 14.55 -10.55
CA ARG A 267 -14.80 15.38 -11.73
C ARG A 267 -14.59 16.82 -11.28
N VAL A 268 -13.49 17.42 -11.71
CA VAL A 268 -13.10 18.78 -11.37
C VAL A 268 -13.08 19.60 -12.65
N GLU A 269 -13.81 20.70 -12.63
CA GLU A 269 -13.89 21.69 -13.71
C GLU A 269 -13.28 23.01 -13.22
N GLY A 270 -12.69 23.80 -14.12
CA GLY A 270 -12.15 25.13 -13.79
C GLY A 270 -10.74 25.34 -14.33
N LYS A 271 -9.82 25.80 -13.47
CA LYS A 271 -8.43 26.14 -13.87
C LYS A 271 -7.62 24.92 -14.35
N GLN A 272 -8.00 23.74 -13.88
CA GLN A 272 -7.48 22.44 -14.27
C GLN A 272 -8.68 21.50 -14.39
N GLU A 273 -8.95 20.99 -15.57
CA GLU A 273 -10.00 20.02 -15.83
C GLU A 273 -9.42 18.61 -15.78
N TYR A 274 -9.94 17.82 -14.84
CA TYR A 274 -9.58 16.41 -14.72
C TYR A 274 -10.69 15.61 -14.03
N THR A 275 -10.67 14.31 -14.29
CA THR A 275 -11.44 13.31 -13.58
C THR A 275 -10.49 12.42 -12.80
N SER A 276 -10.83 12.07 -11.56
CA SER A 276 -10.03 11.17 -10.72
C SER A 276 -10.94 10.10 -10.13
N LEU A 277 -10.45 8.87 -10.11
CA LEU A 277 -11.10 7.75 -9.44
C LEU A 277 -10.03 7.05 -8.59
N LEU A 278 -10.13 7.26 -7.28
CA LEU A 278 -9.14 6.85 -6.29
C LEU A 278 -9.74 5.75 -5.41
N TYR A 279 -8.93 4.75 -5.08
CA TYR A 279 -9.30 3.60 -4.27
C TYR A 279 -8.31 3.43 -3.12
N ILE A 280 -8.84 2.95 -2.00
CA ILE A 280 -8.04 2.40 -0.90
C ILE A 280 -8.16 0.88 -0.95
N PRO A 281 -7.05 0.15 -1.16
CA PRO A 281 -7.05 -1.31 -1.07
C PRO A 281 -7.52 -1.80 0.30
N ALA A 282 -8.14 -2.97 0.36
CA ALA A 282 -8.52 -3.59 1.64
C ALA A 282 -7.33 -4.23 2.37
N ARG A 283 -6.23 -4.49 1.67
CA ARG A 283 -5.00 -5.10 2.21
C ARG A 283 -3.77 -4.43 1.62
N ALA A 284 -2.71 -4.37 2.41
CA ALA A 284 -1.43 -3.88 1.91
C ALA A 284 -0.80 -4.91 0.94
N PRO A 285 -0.36 -4.50 -0.27
CA PRO A 285 0.48 -5.35 -1.10
C PRO A 285 1.78 -5.74 -0.39
N PHE A 286 2.23 -6.97 -0.63
CA PHE A 286 3.37 -7.58 0.09
C PHE A 286 4.69 -6.81 -0.09
N ASP A 287 4.82 -6.07 -1.18
CA ASP A 287 6.01 -5.34 -1.59
C ASP A 287 5.96 -3.84 -1.25
N MET A 288 4.92 -3.36 -0.56
CA MET A 288 4.76 -1.93 -0.18
C MET A 288 5.98 -1.32 0.54
N TRP A 289 6.70 -2.15 1.30
CA TRP A 289 7.84 -1.73 2.12
C TRP A 289 9.17 -1.81 1.37
N ASN A 290 9.17 -2.29 0.13
CA ASN A 290 10.37 -2.32 -0.69
C ASN A 290 10.63 -0.94 -1.28
N ARG A 291 11.89 -0.48 -1.17
CA ARG A 291 12.30 0.85 -1.64
C ARG A 291 12.02 1.08 -3.13
N ASP A 292 12.18 0.03 -3.94
CA ASP A 292 12.03 0.09 -5.39
C ASP A 292 10.62 -0.36 -5.85
N HIS A 293 9.64 -0.40 -4.94
CA HIS A 293 8.24 -0.72 -5.28
C HIS A 293 7.63 0.38 -6.14
N LYS A 294 7.02 -0.02 -7.26
CA LYS A 294 6.29 0.90 -8.12
C LYS A 294 4.92 1.20 -7.52
N HIS A 295 4.58 2.47 -7.47
CA HIS A 295 3.35 2.97 -6.89
C HIS A 295 2.86 4.21 -7.63
N GLY A 296 1.58 4.50 -7.55
CA GLY A 296 1.02 5.72 -8.12
C GLY A 296 -0.34 5.48 -8.77
N LEU A 297 -0.74 6.42 -9.60
CA LEU A 297 -1.99 6.36 -10.34
C LEU A 297 -1.75 6.04 -11.80
N LYS A 298 -2.69 5.36 -12.45
CA LYS A 298 -2.75 5.30 -13.91
C LYS A 298 -3.05 6.71 -14.45
N LEU A 299 -2.21 7.21 -15.35
CA LEU A 299 -2.40 8.50 -15.98
C LEU A 299 -3.05 8.35 -17.36
N TYR A 300 -4.15 9.06 -17.54
CA TYR A 300 -4.83 9.27 -18.81
C TYR A 300 -4.78 10.75 -19.19
N VAL A 301 -4.64 11.01 -20.48
CA VAL A 301 -4.81 12.35 -21.05
C VAL A 301 -5.83 12.27 -22.16
N GLN A 302 -6.92 13.03 -22.02
CA GLN A 302 -8.06 12.98 -22.95
C GLN A 302 -8.55 11.54 -23.19
N ARG A 303 -8.65 10.74 -22.11
CA ARG A 303 -9.04 9.32 -22.12
C ARG A 303 -8.07 8.38 -22.84
N VAL A 304 -6.92 8.87 -23.28
CA VAL A 304 -5.85 8.05 -23.84
C VAL A 304 -4.92 7.66 -22.69
N PHE A 305 -4.68 6.36 -22.53
CA PHE A 305 -3.73 5.86 -21.56
C PHE A 305 -2.32 6.35 -21.89
N ILE A 306 -1.62 6.91 -20.90
CA ILE A 306 -0.27 7.44 -21.05
C ILE A 306 0.74 6.56 -20.34
N MET A 307 0.56 6.35 -19.04
CA MET A 307 1.50 5.61 -18.19
C MET A 307 0.80 5.07 -16.94
N ASP A 308 1.44 4.11 -16.29
CA ASP A 308 1.03 3.59 -14.98
C ASP A 308 1.91 4.17 -13.88
N ASP A 309 1.59 3.87 -12.62
CA ASP A 309 2.44 4.17 -11.46
C ASP A 309 2.97 5.62 -11.42
N ALA A 310 2.12 6.59 -11.79
CA ALA A 310 2.49 7.99 -11.80
C ALA A 310 2.61 8.52 -10.36
N GLU A 311 3.75 8.26 -9.74
CA GLU A 311 4.08 8.62 -8.35
C GLU A 311 4.00 10.13 -8.09
N GLN A 312 4.19 10.96 -9.13
CA GLN A 312 4.21 12.41 -8.99
C GLN A 312 2.87 12.99 -8.52
N PHE A 313 1.78 12.21 -8.60
CA PHE A 313 0.44 12.61 -8.19
C PHE A 313 0.05 12.17 -6.77
N MET A 314 0.91 11.41 -6.07
CA MET A 314 0.69 10.99 -4.69
C MET A 314 1.95 11.17 -3.84
N PRO A 315 1.85 11.67 -2.60
CA PRO A 315 2.98 11.68 -1.68
C PRO A 315 3.29 10.26 -1.17
N ASN A 316 4.49 10.04 -0.64
CA ASN A 316 4.96 8.71 -0.27
C ASN A 316 4.11 8.11 0.86
N TYR A 317 3.66 8.92 1.81
CA TYR A 317 2.75 8.49 2.89
C TYR A 317 1.34 8.09 2.40
N LEU A 318 1.03 8.24 1.11
CA LEU A 318 -0.21 7.77 0.46
C LEU A 318 0.04 6.77 -0.68
N ARG A 319 1.25 6.16 -0.74
CA ARG A 319 1.63 5.20 -1.80
C ARG A 319 0.75 3.95 -1.94
N PHE A 320 -0.09 3.67 -0.95
CA PHE A 320 -1.06 2.59 -0.99
C PHE A 320 -2.27 2.90 -1.89
N VAL A 321 -2.51 4.16 -2.22
CA VAL A 321 -3.64 4.55 -3.07
C VAL A 321 -3.50 3.92 -4.45
N ARG A 322 -4.61 3.43 -4.98
CA ARG A 322 -4.73 2.91 -6.35
C ARG A 322 -5.77 3.72 -7.10
N GLY A 323 -5.75 3.67 -8.42
CA GLY A 323 -6.74 4.37 -9.23
C GLY A 323 -6.16 5.03 -10.46
N LEU A 324 -6.85 6.06 -10.93
CA LEU A 324 -6.46 6.82 -12.10
C LEU A 324 -6.76 8.31 -11.98
N ILE A 325 -6.07 9.07 -12.80
CA ILE A 325 -6.37 10.46 -13.14
C ILE A 325 -6.44 10.60 -14.67
N ASP A 326 -7.50 11.23 -15.17
CA ASP A 326 -7.69 11.59 -16.58
C ASP A 326 -7.75 13.11 -16.71
N SER A 327 -6.73 13.72 -17.30
CA SER A 327 -6.61 15.18 -17.43
C SER A 327 -6.76 15.64 -18.88
N ASN A 328 -7.43 16.77 -19.09
CA ASN A 328 -7.53 17.41 -20.40
C ASN A 328 -6.40 18.43 -20.66
N ASP A 329 -5.73 18.86 -19.58
CA ASP A 329 -4.86 20.06 -19.57
C ASP A 329 -3.37 19.73 -19.45
N LEU A 330 -3.00 18.45 -19.42
CA LEU A 330 -1.59 18.05 -19.45
C LEU A 330 -1.06 18.17 -20.89
N PRO A 331 0.03 18.92 -21.11
CA PRO A 331 0.50 19.21 -22.47
C PRO A 331 1.00 17.93 -23.16
N LEU A 332 0.47 17.62 -24.33
CA LEU A 332 0.74 16.39 -25.11
C LEU A 332 2.20 16.23 -25.56
N ASN A 333 3.03 17.26 -25.40
CA ASN A 333 4.46 17.24 -25.72
C ASN A 333 5.31 16.61 -24.61
N VAL A 334 4.71 15.86 -23.67
CA VAL A 334 5.46 14.93 -22.83
C VAL A 334 6.07 13.87 -23.75
N SER A 335 7.23 14.17 -24.33
CA SER A 335 8.20 13.12 -24.61
C SER A 335 8.36 12.39 -23.29
N ARG A 336 7.86 11.17 -23.27
CA ARG A 336 8.20 9.97 -22.51
C ARG A 336 9.56 10.02 -21.77
N GLU A 337 9.74 10.99 -20.88
CA GLU A 337 11.03 11.35 -20.28
C GLU A 337 10.81 12.27 -19.05
N ILE A 338 9.95 11.84 -18.10
CA ILE A 338 9.59 12.53 -16.84
C ILE A 338 8.37 13.45 -17.01
N LEU A 339 7.28 13.12 -16.29
CA LEU A 339 6.30 14.13 -15.84
C LEU A 339 7.12 15.23 -15.14
N GLN A 340 7.50 16.28 -15.89
CA GLN A 340 8.28 17.37 -15.31
C GLN A 340 7.58 17.84 -14.04
N ASP A 341 8.33 18.14 -13.00
CA ASP A 341 7.82 18.76 -11.76
C ASP A 341 7.33 20.18 -12.08
N SER A 342 6.20 20.20 -12.78
CA SER A 342 5.55 21.37 -13.28
C SER A 342 4.59 21.85 -12.21
N ARG A 343 4.28 23.15 -12.26
CA ARG A 343 3.26 23.72 -11.38
C ARG A 343 1.90 23.01 -11.52
N VAL A 344 1.61 22.43 -12.69
CA VAL A 344 0.38 21.66 -12.92
C VAL A 344 0.42 20.35 -12.12
N THR A 345 1.50 19.58 -12.23
CA THR A 345 1.72 18.32 -11.51
C THR A 345 1.62 18.52 -10.00
N GLN A 346 2.29 19.54 -9.46
CA GLN A 346 2.24 19.87 -8.02
C GLN A 346 0.84 20.23 -7.54
N ASN A 347 0.09 21.00 -8.33
CA ASN A 347 -1.29 21.37 -7.99
C ASN A 347 -2.22 20.14 -8.02
N LEU A 348 -2.08 19.27 -9.02
CA LEU A 348 -2.84 18.03 -9.11
C LEU A 348 -2.51 17.10 -7.93
N ARG A 349 -1.22 16.91 -7.60
CA ARG A 349 -0.80 16.15 -6.41
C ARG A 349 -1.46 16.69 -5.14
N GLY A 350 -1.40 18.01 -4.90
CA GLY A 350 -2.02 18.62 -3.72
C GLY A 350 -3.54 18.43 -3.68
N ALA A 351 -4.21 18.55 -4.82
CA ALA A 351 -5.65 18.34 -4.91
C ALA A 351 -6.05 16.87 -4.66
N LEU A 352 -5.32 15.92 -5.24
CA LEU A 352 -5.56 14.49 -5.06
C LEU A 352 -5.26 14.04 -3.63
N THR A 353 -4.15 14.53 -3.04
CA THR A 353 -3.78 14.30 -1.64
C THR A 353 -4.92 14.72 -0.72
N LYS A 354 -5.46 15.93 -0.91
CA LYS A 354 -6.61 16.42 -0.15
C LYS A 354 -7.84 15.53 -0.33
N ARG A 355 -8.09 15.01 -1.54
CA ARG A 355 -9.22 14.10 -1.79
C ARG A 355 -9.05 12.76 -1.10
N VAL A 356 -7.85 12.21 -1.05
CA VAL A 356 -7.56 10.97 -0.31
C VAL A 356 -7.76 11.19 1.18
N LEU A 357 -7.20 12.26 1.75
CA LEU A 357 -7.36 12.55 3.18
C LEU A 357 -8.84 12.74 3.56
N GLN A 358 -9.63 13.46 2.74
CA GLN A 358 -11.08 13.59 2.94
C GLN A 358 -11.82 12.24 2.85
N MET A 359 -11.40 11.37 1.94
CA MET A 359 -11.96 10.02 1.83
C MET A 359 -11.67 9.18 3.08
N LEU A 360 -10.45 9.29 3.63
CA LEU A 360 -10.08 8.62 4.89
C LEU A 360 -10.82 9.21 6.10
N GLU A 361 -10.99 10.53 6.18
CA GLU A 361 -11.77 11.18 7.23
C GLU A 361 -13.23 10.71 7.20
N LYS A 362 -13.81 10.61 6.00
CA LYS A 362 -15.16 10.09 5.81
C LYS A 362 -15.26 8.63 6.25
N LEU A 363 -14.30 7.79 5.86
CA LEU A 363 -14.23 6.39 6.29
C LEU A 363 -14.16 6.27 7.81
N ALA A 364 -13.32 7.07 8.46
CA ALA A 364 -13.18 7.11 9.91
C ALA A 364 -14.49 7.49 10.65
N LYS A 365 -15.30 8.38 10.06
CA LYS A 365 -16.54 8.88 10.65
C LYS A 365 -17.74 7.96 10.41
N GLU A 366 -17.83 7.36 9.22
CA GLU A 366 -19.00 6.60 8.80
C GLU A 366 -18.88 5.10 9.08
N ASP A 367 -17.66 4.55 9.09
CA ASP A 367 -17.42 3.11 9.22
C ASP A 367 -16.12 2.84 10.00
N SER A 368 -16.21 2.95 11.33
CA SER A 368 -15.06 2.82 12.22
C SER A 368 -14.41 1.43 12.15
N GLU A 369 -15.19 0.37 11.90
CA GLU A 369 -14.67 -1.00 11.75
C GLU A 369 -13.79 -1.15 10.49
N LYS A 370 -14.25 -0.63 9.35
CA LYS A 370 -13.39 -0.59 8.15
C LYS A 370 -12.21 0.33 8.33
N TYR A 371 -12.38 1.45 9.02
CA TYR A 371 -11.25 2.34 9.32
C TYR A 371 -10.19 1.65 10.18
N GLN A 372 -10.58 0.82 11.15
CA GLN A 372 -9.63 0.02 11.93
C GLN A 372 -8.90 -1.00 11.06
N THR A 373 -9.58 -1.60 10.09
CA THR A 373 -8.93 -2.49 9.11
C THR A 373 -7.92 -1.71 8.26
N PHE A 374 -8.29 -0.53 7.75
CA PHE A 374 -7.38 0.37 7.06
C PHE A 374 -6.17 0.73 7.92
N TRP A 375 -6.38 1.13 9.18
CA TRP A 375 -5.31 1.52 10.09
C TRP A 375 -4.32 0.38 10.33
N LYS A 376 -4.82 -0.85 10.47
CA LYS A 376 -3.97 -2.03 10.64
C LYS A 376 -3.06 -2.28 9.44
N GLU A 377 -3.57 -2.07 8.22
CA GLU A 377 -2.83 -2.34 6.99
C GLU A 377 -1.88 -1.19 6.61
N PHE A 378 -2.30 0.07 6.80
CA PHE A 378 -1.61 1.24 6.25
C PHE A 378 -1.20 2.29 7.29
N GLY A 379 -1.53 2.11 8.57
CA GLY A 379 -1.25 3.07 9.64
C GLY A 379 0.24 3.38 9.78
N LEU A 380 1.11 2.37 9.63
CA LEU A 380 2.56 2.56 9.61
C LEU A 380 3.02 3.51 8.50
N VAL A 381 2.41 3.45 7.31
CA VAL A 381 2.72 4.36 6.20
C VAL A 381 2.17 5.76 6.48
N LEU A 382 0.94 5.85 6.99
CA LEU A 382 0.30 7.13 7.27
C LEU A 382 1.05 7.94 8.35
N LYS A 383 1.76 7.27 9.27
CA LYS A 383 2.66 7.88 10.26
C LYS A 383 3.86 8.61 9.65
N GLU A 384 4.18 8.39 8.37
CA GLU A 384 5.20 9.17 7.66
C GLU A 384 4.72 10.60 7.34
N GLY A 385 3.39 10.76 7.20
CA GLY A 385 2.75 11.99 6.74
C GLY A 385 3.09 13.25 7.55
N PRO A 386 3.12 13.26 8.90
CA PRO A 386 3.45 14.46 9.67
C PRO A 386 4.84 15.04 9.39
N ALA A 387 5.78 14.20 8.96
CA ALA A 387 7.15 14.60 8.61
C ALA A 387 7.30 15.02 7.15
N GLU A 388 6.51 14.44 6.24
CA GLU A 388 6.57 14.70 4.79
C GLU A 388 5.67 15.88 4.36
N ASP A 389 4.45 15.99 4.91
CA ASP A 389 3.43 16.95 4.47
C ASP A 389 2.98 17.87 5.62
N HIS A 390 3.75 18.93 5.82
CA HIS A 390 3.43 19.96 6.82
C HIS A 390 2.12 20.70 6.53
N ALA A 391 1.68 20.78 5.26
CA ALA A 391 0.47 21.52 4.89
C ALA A 391 -0.80 20.77 5.32
N ASN A 392 -0.77 19.44 5.36
CA ASN A 392 -1.88 18.59 5.77
C ASN A 392 -1.66 17.93 7.15
N LYS A 393 -0.62 18.31 7.88
CA LYS A 393 -0.24 17.70 9.18
C LYS A 393 -1.39 17.59 10.18
N GLU A 394 -2.23 18.62 10.31
CA GLU A 394 -3.37 18.59 11.24
C GLU A 394 -4.43 17.55 10.82
N THR A 395 -4.76 17.51 9.52
CA THR A 395 -5.67 16.51 8.95
C THR A 395 -5.12 15.10 9.12
N ILE A 396 -3.82 14.90 8.89
CA ILE A 396 -3.16 13.61 9.09
C ILE A 396 -3.22 13.21 10.57
N ALA A 397 -2.96 14.13 11.50
CA ALA A 397 -3.02 13.87 12.93
C ALA A 397 -4.39 13.35 13.40
N LYS A 398 -5.49 13.89 12.85
CA LYS A 398 -6.88 13.42 13.12
C LYS A 398 -7.12 11.97 12.67
N LEU A 399 -6.41 11.52 11.65
CA LEU A 399 -6.48 10.16 11.12
C LEU A 399 -5.65 9.16 11.93
N LEU A 400 -4.66 9.61 12.71
CA LEU A 400 -3.82 8.71 13.50
C LEU A 400 -4.64 7.96 14.56
N ARG A 401 -4.25 6.71 14.83
CA ARG A 401 -4.79 5.91 15.94
C ARG A 401 -3.65 5.39 16.80
N PHE A 402 -3.93 5.27 18.09
CA PHE A 402 -2.95 4.90 19.10
C PHE A 402 -3.54 3.88 20.06
N ALA A 403 -2.66 3.13 20.71
CA ALA A 403 -3.00 2.48 21.95
C ALA A 403 -2.69 3.45 23.09
N THR A 404 -3.42 3.36 24.20
CA THR A 404 -3.23 4.24 25.37
C THR A 404 -3.27 3.44 26.66
N THR A 405 -2.98 4.08 27.78
CA THR A 405 -3.10 3.48 29.12
C THR A 405 -4.52 3.03 29.46
N GLN A 406 -5.54 3.59 28.81
CA GLN A 406 -6.94 3.16 28.94
C GLN A 406 -7.33 2.03 27.99
N SER A 407 -6.44 1.63 27.06
CA SER A 407 -6.70 0.56 26.11
C SER A 407 -6.58 -0.83 26.76
N GLU A 408 -7.53 -1.71 26.46
CA GLU A 408 -7.55 -3.09 26.98
C GLU A 408 -6.49 -3.99 26.30
N SER A 409 -6.07 -3.65 25.08
CA SER A 409 -5.15 -4.45 24.27
C SER A 409 -4.11 -3.60 23.53
N ALA A 410 -3.22 -4.26 22.79
CA ALA A 410 -2.24 -3.61 21.92
C ALA A 410 -2.84 -3.00 20.63
N ALA A 411 -4.12 -3.24 20.37
CA ALA A 411 -4.80 -2.65 19.21
C ALA A 411 -4.84 -1.13 19.34
N GLN A 412 -4.40 -0.44 18.29
CA GLN A 412 -4.36 1.02 18.22
C GLN A 412 -5.71 1.55 17.74
N THR A 413 -6.61 1.87 18.66
CA THR A 413 -7.99 2.27 18.34
C THR A 413 -8.34 3.71 18.71
N VAL A 414 -7.52 4.36 19.53
CA VAL A 414 -7.82 5.68 20.11
C VAL A 414 -7.36 6.79 19.18
N SER A 415 -8.25 7.71 18.80
CA SER A 415 -7.85 8.93 18.08
C SER A 415 -7.30 10.01 19.02
N LEU A 416 -6.62 11.02 18.48
CA LEU A 416 -6.21 12.17 19.29
C LEU A 416 -7.41 12.99 19.79
N GLU A 417 -8.50 13.05 19.02
CA GLU A 417 -9.74 13.69 19.46
C GLU A 417 -10.34 12.95 20.66
N ASP A 418 -10.34 11.61 20.64
CA ASP A 418 -10.76 10.78 21.76
C ASP A 418 -9.91 11.05 23.01
N TYR A 419 -8.59 11.14 22.85
CA TYR A 419 -7.67 11.48 23.95
C TYR A 419 -8.01 12.86 24.54
N VAL A 420 -8.12 13.89 23.68
CA VAL A 420 -8.40 15.26 24.10
C VAL A 420 -9.74 15.35 24.83
N SER A 421 -10.76 14.61 24.36
CA SER A 421 -12.09 14.58 24.99
C SER A 421 -12.10 14.03 26.42
N ARG A 422 -11.09 13.24 26.80
CA ARG A 422 -10.93 12.61 28.12
C ARG A 422 -9.80 13.22 28.95
N MET A 423 -9.19 14.32 28.49
CA MET A 423 -8.17 15.02 29.27
C MET A 423 -8.74 15.47 30.62
N VAL A 424 -7.96 15.28 31.68
CA VAL A 424 -8.38 15.71 33.03
C VAL A 424 -8.34 17.23 33.15
N GLU A 425 -9.11 17.78 34.10
CA GLU A 425 -9.11 19.21 34.38
C GLU A 425 -7.69 19.69 34.73
N GLY A 426 -7.27 20.82 34.14
CA GLY A 426 -5.91 21.35 34.31
C GLY A 426 -4.85 20.70 33.41
N GLN A 427 -5.16 19.65 32.64
CA GLN A 427 -4.20 19.03 31.74
C GLN A 427 -3.90 19.93 30.51
N GLU A 428 -2.66 20.39 30.40
CA GLU A 428 -2.20 21.30 29.33
C GLU A 428 -1.52 20.57 28.15
N LYS A 429 -1.10 19.32 28.34
CA LYS A 429 -0.26 18.56 27.38
C LYS A 429 -0.83 17.18 27.05
N ILE A 430 -0.49 16.65 25.88
CA ILE A 430 -0.76 15.26 25.48
C ILE A 430 0.47 14.42 25.83
N TYR A 431 0.32 13.46 26.74
CA TYR A 431 1.42 12.64 27.22
C TYR A 431 1.57 11.37 26.38
N TYR A 432 2.81 11.00 26.06
CA TYR A 432 3.13 9.78 25.34
C TYR A 432 4.39 9.10 25.88
N ILE A 433 4.53 7.80 25.58
CA ILE A 433 5.76 7.04 25.78
C ILE A 433 6.11 6.29 24.49
N THR A 434 7.39 6.22 24.16
CA THR A 434 7.92 5.41 23.05
C THR A 434 8.73 4.24 23.62
N ALA A 435 8.47 3.04 23.12
CA ALA A 435 9.20 1.83 23.53
C ALA A 435 9.31 0.82 22.37
N ASP A 436 10.17 -0.19 22.53
CA ASP A 436 10.38 -1.23 21.50
C ASP A 436 9.17 -2.16 21.29
N SER A 437 8.21 -2.15 22.21
CA SER A 437 7.00 -2.97 22.15
C SER A 437 5.87 -2.38 22.99
N TYR A 438 4.62 -2.75 22.67
CA TYR A 438 3.46 -2.39 23.48
C TYR A 438 3.60 -2.85 24.93
N ALA A 439 4.18 -4.03 25.16
CA ALA A 439 4.38 -4.56 26.51
C ALA A 439 5.33 -3.65 27.31
N ALA A 440 6.46 -3.27 26.73
CA ALA A 440 7.43 -2.36 27.36
C ALA A 440 6.82 -0.97 27.61
N ALA A 441 6.08 -0.42 26.65
CA ALA A 441 5.38 0.86 26.82
C ALA A 441 4.37 0.76 27.97
N LYS A 442 3.52 -0.26 27.98
CA LYS A 442 2.49 -0.46 29.01
C LYS A 442 3.12 -0.73 30.37
N SER A 443 4.20 -1.49 30.51
CA SER A 443 4.76 -1.81 31.83
C SER A 443 5.81 -0.80 32.32
N SER A 444 5.99 0.33 31.64
CA SER A 444 7.05 1.28 31.99
C SER A 444 6.81 1.93 33.37
N PRO A 445 7.85 2.04 34.22
CA PRO A 445 7.80 2.78 35.48
C PRO A 445 7.40 4.25 35.32
N HIS A 446 7.71 4.86 34.17
CA HIS A 446 7.34 6.25 33.87
C HIS A 446 5.84 6.50 33.89
N LEU A 447 5.01 5.44 33.83
CA LEU A 447 3.55 5.53 33.86
C LEU A 447 2.95 5.51 35.26
N GLU A 448 3.71 5.22 36.32
CA GLU A 448 3.18 5.02 37.68
C GLU A 448 2.41 6.24 38.20
N LEU A 449 3.03 7.43 38.15
CA LEU A 449 2.35 8.68 38.54
C LEU A 449 1.10 8.95 37.68
N PHE A 450 1.22 8.79 36.36
CA PHE A 450 0.11 9.06 35.44
C PHE A 450 -1.08 8.15 35.72
N ARG A 451 -0.84 6.87 35.99
CA ARG A 451 -1.88 5.90 36.40
C ARG A 451 -2.51 6.29 37.73
N LYS A 452 -1.70 6.63 38.73
CA LYS A 452 -2.18 7.06 40.04
C LYS A 452 -3.09 8.29 39.93
N LYS A 453 -2.78 9.20 39.00
CA LYS A 453 -3.53 10.43 38.72
C LYS A 453 -4.65 10.27 37.69
N GLY A 454 -4.82 9.10 37.09
CA GLY A 454 -5.81 8.87 36.03
C GLY A 454 -5.52 9.64 34.73
N ILE A 455 -4.29 10.10 34.52
CA ILE A 455 -3.89 10.80 33.30
C ILE A 455 -3.63 9.78 32.19
N GLU A 456 -4.31 9.93 31.06
CA GLU A 456 -4.14 9.06 29.91
C GLU A 456 -2.77 9.31 29.24
N VAL A 457 -2.09 8.25 28.81
CA VAL A 457 -0.80 8.33 28.10
C VAL A 457 -0.88 7.50 26.82
N LEU A 458 -0.43 8.06 25.69
CA LEU A 458 -0.30 7.34 24.43
C LEU A 458 0.86 6.32 24.52
N LEU A 459 0.61 5.08 24.11
CA LEU A 459 1.57 3.98 24.10
C LEU A 459 2.06 3.76 22.66
N LEU A 460 3.21 4.33 22.36
CA LEU A 460 3.84 4.26 21.03
C LEU A 460 4.86 3.13 21.02
N SER A 461 4.74 2.24 20.02
CA SER A 461 5.51 0.99 19.99
C SER A 461 6.03 0.61 18.61
N ASP A 462 5.72 1.42 17.60
CA ASP A 462 6.26 1.24 16.26
C ASP A 462 7.53 2.08 16.13
N ARG A 463 8.54 1.57 15.42
CA ARG A 463 9.82 2.28 15.26
C ARG A 463 9.68 3.67 14.62
N ILE A 464 8.68 3.83 13.75
CA ILE A 464 8.39 5.10 13.10
C ILE A 464 7.84 6.16 14.08
N ASP A 465 7.30 5.75 15.23
CA ASP A 465 6.66 6.67 16.18
C ASP A 465 7.66 7.70 16.72
N GLU A 466 8.88 7.28 17.08
CA GLU A 466 9.92 8.20 17.57
C GLU A 466 10.27 9.27 16.53
N TRP A 467 10.31 8.87 15.26
CA TRP A 467 10.54 9.78 14.15
C TRP A 467 9.33 10.71 13.94
N MET A 468 8.11 10.16 13.92
CA MET A 468 6.87 10.93 13.78
C MET A 468 6.74 12.00 14.88
N MET A 469 7.04 11.66 16.13
CA MET A 469 6.94 12.60 17.27
C MET A 469 7.96 13.75 17.19
N SER A 470 9.03 13.62 16.41
CA SER A 470 9.96 14.72 16.15
C SER A 470 9.33 15.82 15.27
N TYR A 471 8.28 15.49 14.53
CA TYR A 471 7.56 16.44 13.67
C TYR A 471 6.16 16.76 14.23
N LEU A 472 5.48 15.82 14.88
CA LEU A 472 4.15 16.02 15.47
C LEU A 472 4.23 16.72 16.84
N THR A 473 4.44 18.04 16.79
CA THR A 473 4.70 18.90 17.96
C THR A 473 3.46 19.25 18.79
N GLU A 474 2.29 19.40 18.16
CA GLU A 474 1.04 19.78 18.84
C GLU A 474 -0.19 19.23 18.11
N PHE A 475 -1.30 19.13 18.85
CA PHE A 475 -2.63 18.80 18.34
C PHE A 475 -3.69 19.57 19.12
N ASP A 476 -4.62 20.24 18.42
CA ASP A 476 -5.69 21.06 19.03
C ASP A 476 -5.18 22.07 20.08
N GLY A 477 -4.02 22.70 19.79
CA GLY A 477 -3.35 23.65 20.69
C GLY A 477 -2.68 23.03 21.92
N LYS A 478 -2.64 21.70 22.04
CA LYS A 478 -1.98 20.96 23.11
C LYS A 478 -0.64 20.40 22.60
N ALA A 479 0.45 20.74 23.29
CA ALA A 479 1.77 20.21 22.96
C ALA A 479 1.92 18.75 23.37
N PHE A 480 2.68 17.98 22.60
CA PHE A 480 3.05 16.61 22.96
C PHE A 480 4.25 16.58 23.93
N GLN A 481 4.19 15.70 24.93
CA GLN A 481 5.22 15.55 25.94
C GLN A 481 5.52 14.08 26.22
N SER A 482 6.79 13.71 26.09
CA SER A 482 7.24 12.37 26.48
C SER A 482 7.28 12.25 28.00
N VAL A 483 6.77 11.14 28.53
CA VAL A 483 6.82 10.81 29.96
C VAL A 483 8.23 10.39 30.42
N SER A 484 9.11 9.98 29.50
CA SER A 484 10.53 9.68 29.77
C SER A 484 11.39 10.93 29.90
N LYS A 485 10.82 12.12 29.65
CA LYS A 485 11.51 13.41 29.78
C LYS A 485 11.00 14.16 31.01
N ALA A 486 11.90 14.93 31.61
CA ALA A 486 11.52 15.87 32.67
C ALA A 486 10.45 16.86 32.15
N ASP A 487 9.45 17.13 32.99
CA ASP A 487 8.38 18.09 32.71
C ASP A 487 7.94 18.74 34.02
N GLU A 488 8.10 20.05 34.11
CA GLU A 488 7.70 20.89 35.25
C GLU A 488 6.17 21.08 35.28
N ALA A 489 5.47 20.91 34.15
CA ALA A 489 4.00 21.03 34.11
C ALA A 489 3.30 19.89 34.86
N LEU A 490 3.98 18.74 35.04
CA LEU A 490 3.49 17.65 35.89
C LEU A 490 3.37 18.07 37.34
N ASP A 491 4.18 19.01 37.82
CA ASP A 491 4.16 19.46 39.21
C ASP A 491 2.85 20.20 39.53
N LYS A 492 2.19 20.79 38.52
CA LYS A 492 0.84 21.40 38.65
C LYS A 492 -0.29 20.37 38.75
N LEU A 493 -0.04 19.15 38.25
CA LEU A 493 -0.99 18.03 38.26
C LEU A 493 -0.69 17.04 39.42
N ALA A 494 0.50 17.16 40.02
CA ALA A 494 0.87 16.51 41.26
C ALA A 494 0.15 17.15 42.45
N ASP A 495 -0.01 16.41 43.54
CA ASP A 495 -0.48 17.03 44.79
C ASP A 495 0.62 17.96 45.30
N GLU A 496 0.26 19.05 45.99
CA GLU A 496 1.25 19.88 46.69
C GLU A 496 2.12 18.98 47.58
N GLU A 497 3.44 19.14 47.47
CA GLU A 497 4.38 18.41 48.32
C GLU A 497 4.03 18.62 49.79
N THR A 498 3.74 17.52 50.46
CA THR A 498 3.47 17.53 51.89
C THR A 498 4.75 17.92 52.64
N GLU A 499 4.62 18.58 53.79
CA GLU A 499 5.79 18.91 54.63
C GLU A 499 6.62 17.67 54.99
N ALA A 500 5.99 16.49 55.06
CA ALA A 500 6.66 15.20 55.26
C ALA A 500 7.57 14.80 54.08
N GLN A 501 7.19 15.11 52.83
CA GLN A 501 8.03 14.86 51.65
C GLN A 501 9.25 15.77 51.64
N LYS A 502 9.08 17.06 51.97
CA LYS A 502 10.19 18.01 52.06
C LYS A 502 11.18 17.67 53.17
N GLU A 503 10.70 17.17 54.31
CA GLU A 503 11.57 16.66 55.37
C GLU A 503 12.30 15.37 54.95
N ALA A 504 11.62 14.46 54.26
CA ALA A 504 12.24 13.22 53.75
C ALA A 504 13.34 13.51 52.71
N GLU A 505 13.13 14.49 51.84
CA GLU A 505 14.14 14.93 50.88
C GLU A 505 15.40 15.48 51.56
N LYS A 506 15.23 16.39 52.53
CA LYS A 506 16.35 16.92 53.32
C LYS A 506 17.10 15.83 54.08
N ALA A 507 16.37 14.85 54.62
CA ALA A 507 16.99 13.74 55.33
C ALA A 507 17.83 12.83 54.42
N LEU A 508 17.49 12.75 53.12
CA LEU A 508 18.15 11.92 52.12
C LEU A 508 19.19 12.66 51.28
N GLU A 509 19.39 13.98 51.46
CA GLU A 509 20.47 14.73 50.80
C GLU A 509 21.86 14.06 50.94
N PRO A 510 22.29 13.58 52.13
CA PRO A 510 23.58 12.90 52.25
C PRO A 510 23.66 11.59 51.44
N PHE A 511 22.53 10.88 51.31
CA PHE A 511 22.44 9.68 50.50
C PHE A 511 22.57 10.01 49.01
N VAL A 512 21.87 11.04 48.52
CA VAL A 512 21.96 11.50 47.12
C VAL A 512 23.40 11.90 46.75
N GLU A 513 24.08 12.67 47.61
CA GLU A 513 25.47 13.07 47.39
C GLU A 513 26.44 11.87 47.41
N ARG A 514 26.19 10.88 48.28
CA ARG A 514 26.97 9.62 48.30
C ARG A 514 26.80 8.84 47.00
N VAL A 515 25.57 8.73 46.48
CA VAL A 515 25.28 8.08 45.18
C VAL A 515 25.97 8.82 44.04
N LYS A 516 25.87 10.15 44.01
CA LYS A 516 26.49 11.00 43.00
C LYS A 516 28.01 10.85 42.99
N THR A 517 28.64 10.82 44.16
CA THR A 517 30.09 10.60 44.31
C THR A 517 30.51 9.22 43.78
N LEU A 518 29.72 8.18 44.04
CA LEU A 518 29.99 6.83 43.57
C LEU A 518 29.86 6.70 42.04
N LEU A 519 28.80 7.28 41.46
CA LEU A 519 28.50 7.13 40.03
C LEU A 519 29.34 8.07 39.15
N GLY A 520 29.79 9.20 39.68
CA GLY A 520 30.65 10.16 38.97
C GLY A 520 30.01 10.64 37.67
N GLU A 521 30.75 10.59 36.57
CA GLU A 521 30.30 11.08 35.26
C GLU A 521 29.34 10.13 34.51
N ARG A 522 29.05 8.93 35.06
CA ARG A 522 28.14 7.96 34.42
C ARG A 522 26.69 8.44 34.36
N VAL A 523 26.31 9.32 35.28
CA VAL A 523 24.99 9.96 35.32
C VAL A 523 25.21 11.48 35.38
N LYS A 524 24.32 12.23 34.74
CA LYS A 524 24.37 13.69 34.73
C LYS A 524 24.04 14.27 36.09
N GLU A 525 23.03 13.71 36.72
CA GLU A 525 22.45 14.18 37.98
C GLU A 525 21.83 12.99 38.71
N VAL A 526 21.80 13.08 40.04
CA VAL A 526 21.06 12.18 40.91
C VAL A 526 20.08 13.02 41.70
N ARG A 527 18.79 12.67 41.68
CA ARG A 527 17.75 13.40 42.40
C ARG A 527 16.69 12.46 42.97
N LEU A 528 15.92 12.95 43.94
CA LEU A 528 14.76 12.25 44.44
C LEU A 528 13.55 12.54 43.54
N THR A 529 12.62 11.60 43.48
CA THR A 529 11.39 11.74 42.68
C THR A 529 10.20 11.14 43.40
N HIS A 530 9.08 11.86 43.38
CA HIS A 530 7.78 11.38 43.86
C HIS A 530 6.90 10.84 42.72
N ARG A 531 7.49 10.70 41.52
CA ARG A 531 6.82 10.15 40.32
C ARG A 531 6.64 8.62 40.39
N LEU A 532 7.33 7.96 41.30
CA LEU A 532 7.35 6.51 41.44
C LEU A 532 6.52 6.06 42.64
N THR A 533 5.86 4.91 42.51
CA THR A 533 5.15 4.23 43.60
C THR A 533 5.87 2.96 44.00
N ASP A 534 5.95 1.99 43.08
CA ASP A 534 6.44 0.64 43.34
C ASP A 534 7.86 0.42 42.78
N THR A 535 8.33 1.32 41.93
CA THR A 535 9.69 1.25 41.38
C THR A 535 10.68 2.00 42.29
N PRO A 536 11.86 1.42 42.61
CA PRO A 536 12.86 2.06 43.47
C PRO A 536 13.61 3.22 42.80
N ALA A 537 13.89 3.12 41.51
CA ALA A 537 14.63 4.14 40.77
C ALA A 537 14.33 4.05 39.26
N ILE A 538 14.46 5.18 38.57
CA ILE A 538 14.36 5.30 37.11
C ILE A 538 15.49 6.16 36.58
N VAL A 539 15.68 6.13 35.25
CA VAL A 539 16.51 7.10 34.56
C VAL A 539 15.65 7.90 33.60
N THR A 540 15.89 9.21 33.52
CA THR A 540 15.23 10.13 32.60
C THR A 540 16.27 10.93 31.82
N THR A 541 15.83 11.64 30.79
CA THR A 541 16.64 12.63 30.07
C THR A 541 16.05 14.02 30.24
N ASP A 542 16.86 15.05 30.06
CA ASP A 542 16.37 16.42 30.01
C ASP A 542 15.42 16.66 28.83
N ALA A 543 14.59 17.70 28.95
CA ALA A 543 13.59 18.05 27.95
C ALA A 543 14.20 18.24 26.54
N ASN A 544 15.38 18.89 26.47
CA ASN A 544 16.07 19.22 25.21
C ASN A 544 17.13 18.19 24.79
N GLU A 545 17.35 17.15 25.58
CA GLU A 545 18.34 16.11 25.24
C GLU A 545 17.72 14.99 24.42
N MET A 546 18.60 14.20 23.80
CA MET A 546 18.20 13.07 22.98
C MET A 546 17.59 11.97 23.85
N THR A 547 16.46 11.43 23.40
CA THR A 547 15.83 10.27 24.06
C THR A 547 16.64 9.01 23.84
N THR A 548 16.43 8.03 24.71
CA THR A 548 16.95 6.67 24.54
C THR A 548 16.50 6.04 23.22
N GLN A 549 15.24 6.23 22.83
CA GLN A 549 14.70 5.66 21.59
C GLN A 549 15.32 6.31 20.35
N MET A 550 15.53 7.62 20.36
CA MET A 550 16.24 8.31 19.28
C MET A 550 17.69 7.80 19.17
N ALA A 551 18.40 7.63 20.29
CA ALA A 551 19.74 7.05 20.29
C ALA A 551 19.77 5.64 19.67
N LYS A 552 18.77 4.79 19.97
CA LYS A 552 18.61 3.49 19.31
C LYS A 552 18.33 3.60 17.82
N LEU A 553 17.58 4.61 17.39
CA LEU A 553 17.30 4.85 15.97
C LEU A 553 18.60 5.16 15.21
N PHE A 554 19.48 5.99 15.77
CA PHE A 554 20.83 6.22 15.23
C PHE A 554 21.64 4.91 15.14
N ALA A 555 21.62 4.11 16.21
CA ALA A 555 22.32 2.82 16.26
C ALA A 555 21.83 1.86 15.16
N ALA A 556 20.51 1.75 14.99
CA ALA A 556 19.89 0.91 13.98
C ALA A 556 20.17 1.39 12.55
N ALA A 557 20.38 2.70 12.36
CA ALA A 557 20.81 3.29 11.10
C ALA A 557 22.32 3.14 10.83
N GLY A 558 23.08 2.50 11.74
CA GLY A 558 24.53 2.34 11.63
C GLY A 558 25.32 3.64 11.75
N GLN A 559 24.72 4.67 12.37
CA GLN A 559 25.38 5.93 12.68
C GLN A 559 26.02 5.88 14.06
N ASP A 560 27.04 6.71 14.29
CA ASP A 560 27.59 6.91 15.63
C ASP A 560 26.50 7.43 16.55
N VAL A 561 26.34 6.80 17.71
CA VAL A 561 25.30 7.14 18.69
C VAL A 561 25.89 8.14 19.68
N PRO A 562 25.39 9.38 19.74
CA PRO A 562 25.77 10.31 20.79
C PRO A 562 25.47 9.73 22.17
N GLU A 563 26.41 9.95 23.11
CA GLU A 563 26.26 9.47 24.49
C GLU A 563 25.03 10.12 25.15
N VAL A 564 24.10 9.27 25.62
CA VAL A 564 22.93 9.72 26.37
C VAL A 564 23.30 9.87 27.84
N LYS A 565 23.27 11.09 28.35
CA LYS A 565 23.54 11.38 29.76
C LYS A 565 22.25 11.35 30.56
N TYR A 566 22.11 10.31 31.38
CA TYR A 566 20.90 10.08 32.17
C TYR A 566 20.87 10.87 33.48
N ILE A 567 19.68 11.28 33.88
CA ILE A 567 19.36 11.73 35.23
C ILE A 567 18.84 10.53 36.01
N PHE A 568 19.49 10.17 37.12
CA PHE A 568 19.09 9.04 37.95
C PHE A 568 18.15 9.51 39.05
N GLU A 569 16.87 9.12 38.94
CA GLU A 569 15.83 9.51 39.88
C GLU A 569 15.52 8.37 40.85
N ILE A 570 15.50 8.66 42.14
CA ILE A 570 15.34 7.68 43.21
C ILE A 570 14.05 7.93 43.97
N ASN A 571 13.28 6.87 44.22
CA ASN A 571 12.05 6.90 44.99
C ASN A 571 12.35 6.87 46.50
N PRO A 572 12.19 7.99 47.24
CA PRO A 572 12.51 8.03 48.67
C PRO A 572 11.59 7.13 49.50
N ASP A 573 10.40 6.78 49.01
CA ASP A 573 9.42 5.99 49.74
C ASP A 573 9.62 4.48 49.64
N HIS A 574 10.37 4.03 48.63
CA HIS A 574 10.54 2.62 48.34
C HIS A 574 11.40 1.89 49.39
N GLN A 575 10.99 0.68 49.79
CA GLN A 575 11.66 -0.07 50.85
C GLN A 575 13.12 -0.43 50.52
N LEU A 576 13.42 -0.76 49.25
CA LEU A 576 14.80 -0.98 48.82
C LEU A 576 15.64 0.27 48.98
N VAL A 577 15.14 1.45 48.63
CA VAL A 577 15.90 2.71 48.75
C VAL A 577 16.21 3.00 50.21
N LYS A 578 15.22 2.87 51.10
CA LYS A 578 15.41 3.04 52.55
C LYS A 578 16.47 2.07 53.10
N ARG A 579 16.40 0.78 52.71
CA ARG A 579 17.39 -0.23 53.11
C ARG A 579 18.80 0.11 52.62
N VAL A 580 18.92 0.60 51.39
CA VAL A 580 20.22 0.97 50.81
C VAL A 580 20.79 2.23 51.47
N ALA A 581 19.93 3.21 51.79
CA ALA A 581 20.33 4.42 52.51
C ALA A 581 20.92 4.10 53.90
N ASP A 582 20.40 3.09 54.59
CA ASP A 582 20.90 2.64 55.90
C ASP A 582 22.19 1.78 55.82
N THR A 583 22.61 1.37 54.62
CA THR A 583 23.78 0.48 54.44
C THR A 583 25.09 1.25 54.61
N GLN A 584 25.79 1.00 55.72
CA GLN A 584 27.07 1.66 56.04
C GLN A 584 28.30 1.04 55.37
N ASP A 585 28.24 -0.24 55.00
CA ASP A 585 29.34 -0.90 54.29
C ASP A 585 29.47 -0.34 52.87
N GLU A 586 30.62 0.26 52.54
CA GLU A 586 30.83 0.94 51.26
C GLU A 586 30.79 0.00 50.06
N ALA A 587 31.29 -1.23 50.20
CA ALA A 587 31.26 -2.20 49.10
C ALA A 587 29.82 -2.65 48.83
N ARG A 588 29.07 -2.98 49.88
CA ARG A 588 27.68 -3.41 49.79
C ARG A 588 26.76 -2.28 49.32
N PHE A 589 26.99 -1.06 49.78
CA PHE A 589 26.30 0.13 49.27
C PHE A 589 26.54 0.31 47.77
N GLY A 590 27.81 0.19 47.34
CA GLY A 590 28.19 0.25 45.95
C GLY A 590 27.45 -0.77 45.08
N GLU A 591 27.42 -2.03 45.51
CA GLU A 591 26.69 -3.10 44.81
C GLU A 591 25.19 -2.81 44.67
N TRP A 592 24.55 -2.26 45.70
CA TRP A 592 23.13 -1.90 45.67
C TRP A 592 22.82 -0.76 44.72
N ILE A 593 23.60 0.34 44.77
CA ILE A 593 23.39 1.49 43.88
C ILE A 593 23.57 1.08 42.42
N GLU A 594 24.60 0.29 42.16
CA GLU A 594 24.85 -0.29 40.86
C GLU A 594 23.71 -1.21 40.37
N LEU A 595 23.14 -2.04 41.26
CA LEU A 595 21.96 -2.84 40.93
C LEU A 595 20.75 -1.96 40.59
N LEU A 596 20.50 -0.90 41.37
CA LEU A 596 19.40 0.02 41.13
C LEU A 596 19.56 0.78 39.80
N LEU A 597 20.79 1.19 39.47
CA LEU A 597 21.09 1.84 38.22
C LEU A 597 20.90 0.88 37.02
N ASP A 598 21.41 -0.34 37.10
CA ASP A 598 21.21 -1.35 36.05
C ASP A 598 19.73 -1.68 35.85
N GLN A 599 18.96 -1.78 36.94
CA GLN A 599 17.51 -2.00 36.87
C GLN A 599 16.80 -0.85 36.15
N ALA A 600 17.14 0.39 36.48
CA ALA A 600 16.58 1.58 35.84
C ALA A 600 16.98 1.67 34.36
N LEU A 601 18.25 1.41 34.04
CA LEU A 601 18.75 1.40 32.67
C LEU A 601 18.09 0.30 31.83
N LEU A 602 17.87 -0.89 32.39
CA LEU A 602 17.15 -1.97 31.70
C LEU A 602 15.71 -1.57 31.41
N ALA A 603 15.03 -0.92 32.34
CA ALA A 603 13.66 -0.46 32.15
C ALA A 603 13.54 0.62 31.06
N GLU A 604 14.51 1.53 30.96
CA GLU A 604 14.53 2.63 29.98
C GLU A 604 15.06 2.18 28.60
N ARG A 605 16.20 1.49 28.57
CA ARG A 605 16.83 1.03 27.32
C ARG A 605 16.24 -0.26 26.80
N GLY A 606 15.46 -1.00 27.58
CA GLY A 606 14.94 -2.34 27.23
C GLY A 606 16.02 -3.42 27.10
N THR A 607 17.29 -3.04 27.10
CA THR A 607 18.48 -3.89 26.96
C THR A 607 19.61 -3.32 27.82
N LEU A 608 20.54 -4.18 28.23
CA LEU A 608 21.75 -3.79 28.95
C LEU A 608 22.97 -4.18 28.13
N ASP A 609 24.05 -3.42 28.30
CA ASP A 609 25.33 -3.69 27.63
C ASP A 609 25.93 -5.03 28.09
N ASP A 610 25.80 -5.36 29.38
CA ASP A 610 26.14 -6.68 29.94
C ASP A 610 25.02 -7.20 30.87
N PRO A 611 24.04 -7.95 30.33
CA PRO A 611 22.97 -8.55 31.13
C PRO A 611 23.49 -9.57 32.17
N ASN A 612 24.65 -10.21 31.93
CA ASN A 612 25.22 -11.17 32.87
C ASN A 612 25.83 -10.47 34.08
N GLN A 613 26.43 -9.29 33.90
CA GLN A 613 26.93 -8.49 35.01
C GLN A 613 25.80 -8.11 35.97
N PHE A 614 24.67 -7.65 35.44
CA PHE A 614 23.47 -7.36 36.23
C PHE A 614 23.01 -8.58 37.05
N ILE A 615 22.90 -9.76 36.41
CA ILE A 615 22.49 -11.00 37.08
C ILE A 615 23.52 -11.41 38.16
N ARG A 616 24.82 -11.30 37.89
CA ARG A 616 25.86 -11.63 38.87
C ARG A 616 25.79 -10.73 40.10
N ARG A 617 25.57 -9.43 39.89
CA ARG A 617 25.43 -8.43 40.97
C ARG A 617 24.20 -8.73 41.83
N MET A 618 23.08 -9.05 41.20
CA MET A 618 21.87 -9.51 41.91
C MET A 618 22.14 -10.79 42.71
N ASN A 619 22.78 -11.80 42.10
CA ASN A 619 23.10 -13.05 42.78
C ASN A 619 23.99 -12.83 44.00
N GLN A 620 25.02 -12.00 43.87
CA GLN A 620 25.94 -11.65 44.96
C GLN A 620 25.19 -11.01 46.13
N LEU A 621 24.33 -10.03 45.85
CA LEU A 621 23.50 -9.36 46.86
C LEU A 621 22.49 -10.28 47.56
N LEU A 622 21.97 -11.30 46.86
CA LEU A 622 21.04 -12.29 47.42
C LEU A 622 21.75 -13.36 48.26
N THR A 623 23.02 -13.65 47.95
CA THR A 623 23.82 -14.64 48.70
C THR A 623 24.56 -14.05 49.91
N ALA A 624 24.61 -12.73 50.02
CA ALA A 624 25.27 -11.96 51.09
C ALA A 624 24.29 -11.44 52.15
#